data_AF-A0AAU7DHX5-F1
#
_entry.id   AF-A0AAU7DHX5-F1
#
_cell.length_a   1.000
_cell.length_b   1.000
_cell.length_c   1.000
_cell.angle_alpha   90.00
_cell.angle_beta   90.00
_cell.angle_gamma   90.00
#
_symmetry.space_group_name_H-M   'P 1'
#
loop_
_entity.id
_entity.type
_entity.pdbx_description
1 polymer ?
#
loop_
_entity_poly.entity_id
_entity_poly.type
_entity_poly.pdbx_seq_one_letter_code
_entity_poly.pdbx_strand_id
1 'polypeptide(L)'
;MTASDFRRIALSLEGAEEGSHMGAADFRVGGRIFATLAAERHGYGNLMLNPETQAAFLADQPDAFLPVAGTWGRNGATHIRLAVADSETLTGALRAAWRLRIEKNQNARQSAINSAKRRSAALSSNPELMLLDKRRKAEMRARLTTPQMLESVKRRYGLLD
;
A
#
# COMPACT_ATOMS: atom_id res chain seq x y z
N MET A 1 -8.25 5.72 23.55
CA MET A 1 -7.36 4.65 23.02
C MET A 1 -5.89 5.12 23.00
N THR A 2 -4.92 4.20 22.90
CA THR A 2 -3.48 4.50 22.80
C THR A 2 -2.88 4.04 21.46
N ALA A 3 -1.63 4.42 21.17
CA ALA A 3 -0.90 3.89 20.02
C ALA A 3 -0.68 2.36 20.12
N SER A 4 -0.52 1.83 21.33
CA SER A 4 -0.45 0.40 21.60
C SER A 4 -1.76 -0.31 21.26
N ASP A 5 -2.91 0.30 21.58
CA ASP A 5 -4.23 -0.22 21.18
C ASP A 5 -4.42 -0.20 19.66
N PHE A 6 -4.01 0.90 19.02
CA PHE A 6 -4.04 1.02 17.56
C PHE A 6 -3.27 -0.11 16.89
N ARG A 7 -2.03 -0.35 17.34
CA ARG A 7 -1.17 -1.43 16.85
C ARG A 7 -1.81 -2.80 17.08
N ARG A 8 -2.26 -3.08 18.30
CA ARG A 8 -2.91 -4.35 18.68
C ARG A 8 -4.13 -4.64 17.80
N ILE A 9 -5.00 -3.65 17.60
CA ILE A 9 -6.22 -3.82 16.80
C ILE A 9 -5.87 -3.97 15.33
N ALA A 10 -4.98 -3.13 14.78
CA ALA A 10 -4.58 -3.21 13.37
C ALA A 10 -3.98 -4.58 13.02
N LEU A 11 -3.14 -5.14 13.91
CA LEU A 11 -2.50 -6.45 13.73
C LEU A 11 -3.43 -7.64 14.01
N SER A 12 -4.62 -7.42 14.57
CA SER A 12 -5.64 -8.46 14.72
C SER A 12 -6.38 -8.76 13.41
N LEU A 13 -6.24 -7.89 12.41
CA LEU A 13 -6.89 -8.05 11.11
C LEU A 13 -6.13 -9.08 10.27
N GLU A 14 -6.86 -9.95 9.57
CA GLU A 14 -6.27 -11.05 8.82
C GLU A 14 -5.28 -10.55 7.75
N GLY A 15 -4.09 -11.16 7.73
CA GLY A 15 -3.02 -10.79 6.80
C GLY A 15 -2.43 -9.40 7.02
N ALA A 16 -2.72 -8.76 8.16
CA ALA A 16 -2.10 -7.51 8.54
C ALA A 16 -0.66 -7.74 9.04
N GLU A 17 0.25 -6.87 8.61
CA GLU A 17 1.65 -6.84 9.04
C GLU A 17 2.04 -5.42 9.45
N GLU A 18 2.97 -5.31 10.40
CA GLU A 18 3.59 -4.03 10.75
C GLU A 18 4.87 -3.86 9.92
N GLY A 19 4.98 -2.70 9.29
CA GLY A 19 6.18 -2.25 8.62
C GLY A 19 6.64 -0.90 9.16
N SER A 20 7.69 -0.37 8.53
CA SER A 20 8.13 0.99 8.77
C SER A 20 8.30 1.72 7.45
N HIS A 21 7.85 2.97 7.42
CA HIS A 21 8.10 3.90 6.33
C HIS A 21 8.48 5.26 6.92
N MET A 22 9.63 5.80 6.49
CA MET A 22 10.17 7.08 6.98
C MET A 22 10.26 7.17 8.51
N GLY A 23 10.57 6.05 9.19
CA GLY A 23 10.72 6.01 10.64
C GLY A 23 9.40 5.95 11.43
N ALA A 24 8.25 5.91 10.76
CA ALA A 24 6.96 5.70 11.40
C ALA A 24 6.46 4.28 11.18
N ALA A 25 5.75 3.73 12.18
CA ALA A 25 5.06 2.45 12.04
C ALA A 25 3.90 2.59 11.02
N ASP A 26 3.80 1.62 10.13
CA ASP A 26 2.71 1.47 9.18
C ASP A 26 2.14 0.05 9.23
N PHE A 27 0.86 -0.07 8.90
CA PHE A 27 0.14 -1.33 8.91
C PHE A 27 -0.32 -1.64 7.51
N ARG A 28 -0.02 -2.85 7.06
CA ARG A 28 -0.16 -3.26 5.66
C ARG A 28 -0.99 -4.52 5.55
N VAL A 29 -1.62 -4.70 4.40
CA VAL A 29 -2.19 -5.98 3.99
C VAL A 29 -1.82 -6.21 2.53
N GLY A 30 -1.22 -7.38 2.24
CA GLY A 30 -0.63 -7.68 0.93
C GLY A 30 0.44 -6.68 0.50
N GLY A 31 1.30 -6.24 1.44
CA GLY A 31 2.39 -5.28 1.19
C GLY A 31 1.94 -3.84 0.91
N ARG A 32 0.68 -3.48 1.16
CA ARG A 32 0.13 -2.13 0.93
C ARG A 32 -0.45 -1.54 2.21
N ILE A 33 -0.09 -0.30 2.51
CA ILE A 33 -0.50 0.42 3.72
C ILE A 33 -2.02 0.68 3.73
N PHE A 34 -2.65 0.40 4.87
CA PHE A 34 -4.03 0.80 5.18
C PHE A 34 -4.13 1.74 6.39
N ALA A 35 -3.12 1.76 7.26
CA ALA A 35 -3.09 2.64 8.43
C ALA A 35 -1.66 2.98 8.84
N THR A 36 -1.44 4.10 9.53
CA THR A 36 -0.10 4.48 10.05
C THR A 36 -0.18 5.19 11.40
N LEU A 37 0.94 5.18 12.14
CA LEU A 37 1.17 6.00 13.33
C LEU A 37 2.11 7.18 13.04
N ALA A 38 2.13 7.68 11.80
CA ALA A 38 3.03 8.77 11.39
C ALA A 38 2.77 10.11 12.12
N ALA A 39 1.59 10.27 12.71
CA ALA A 39 1.21 11.44 13.50
C ALA A 39 0.99 11.10 14.98
N GLU A 40 1.59 10.02 15.48
CA GLU A 40 1.46 9.58 16.88
C GLU A 40 1.87 10.67 17.87
N ARG A 41 2.93 11.43 17.56
CA ARG A 41 3.38 12.58 18.38
C ARG A 41 2.34 13.69 18.55
N HIS A 42 1.33 13.71 17.68
CA HIS A 42 0.20 14.64 17.74
C HIS A 42 -1.06 14.00 18.34
N GLY A 43 -0.97 12.75 18.83
CA GLY A 43 -2.09 11.99 19.36
C GLY A 43 -2.98 11.36 18.30
N TYR A 44 -2.49 11.20 17.05
CA TYR A 44 -3.28 10.68 15.95
C TYR A 44 -2.79 9.32 15.45
N GLY A 45 -3.75 8.45 15.12
CA GLY A 45 -3.57 7.41 14.12
C GLY A 45 -4.07 7.88 12.76
N ASN A 46 -3.56 7.31 11.68
CA ASN A 46 -3.96 7.67 10.31
C ASN A 46 -4.58 6.47 9.62
N LEU A 47 -5.69 6.71 8.91
CA LEU A 47 -6.46 5.72 8.17
C LEU A 47 -6.45 6.05 6.69
N MET A 48 -6.26 5.04 5.86
CA MET A 48 -6.32 5.18 4.39
C MET A 48 -7.73 4.81 3.92
N LEU A 49 -8.66 5.75 4.02
CA LEU A 49 -10.03 5.62 3.55
C LEU A 49 -10.16 6.11 2.11
N ASN A 50 -11.36 5.99 1.54
CA ASN A 50 -11.76 6.74 0.36
C ASN A 50 -12.54 8.01 0.80
N PRO A 51 -12.73 9.02 -0.08
CA PRO A 51 -13.41 10.26 0.29
C PRO A 51 -14.84 10.08 0.82
N GLU A 52 -15.59 9.12 0.29
CA GLU A 52 -16.97 8.84 0.70
C GLU A 52 -17.03 8.28 2.14
N THR A 53 -16.24 7.24 2.42
CA THR A 53 -16.12 6.66 3.76
C THR A 53 -15.56 7.69 4.74
N GLN A 54 -14.56 8.48 4.36
CA GLN A 54 -14.06 9.58 5.18
C GLN A 54 -15.19 10.57 5.54
N ALA A 55 -16.01 10.99 4.57
CA ALA A 55 -17.11 11.91 4.83
C ALA A 55 -18.13 11.34 5.82
N ALA A 56 -18.44 10.04 5.72
CA ALA A 56 -19.32 9.36 6.68
C ALA A 56 -18.76 9.38 8.11
N PHE A 57 -17.48 9.06 8.30
CA PHE A 57 -16.84 9.10 9.63
C PHE A 57 -16.79 10.53 10.20
N LEU A 58 -16.51 11.54 9.36
CA LEU A 58 -16.48 12.94 9.78
C LEU A 58 -17.87 13.46 10.18
N ALA A 59 -18.93 13.00 9.50
CA ALA A 59 -20.30 13.38 9.82
C ALA A 59 -20.81 12.70 11.11
N ASP A 60 -20.45 11.43 11.32
CA ASP A 60 -20.88 10.63 12.47
C ASP A 60 -20.14 11.04 13.76
N GLN A 61 -18.81 11.22 13.69
CA GLN A 61 -17.96 11.49 14.85
C GLN A 61 -16.91 12.58 14.58
N PRO A 62 -17.34 13.84 14.40
CA PRO A 62 -16.45 14.96 14.05
C PRO A 62 -15.37 15.26 15.11
N ASP A 63 -15.60 14.88 16.37
CA ASP A 63 -14.60 15.05 17.43
C ASP A 63 -13.47 14.00 17.34
N ALA A 64 -13.78 12.80 16.85
CA ALA A 64 -12.82 11.71 16.73
C ALA A 64 -12.04 11.75 15.41
N PHE A 65 -12.64 12.26 14.33
CA PHE A 65 -12.06 12.21 12.99
C PHE A 65 -11.81 13.60 12.40
N LEU A 66 -10.72 13.72 11.65
CA LEU A 66 -10.42 14.92 10.85
C LEU A 66 -9.62 14.53 9.59
N PRO A 67 -9.81 15.22 8.45
CA PRO A 67 -9.01 14.95 7.27
C PRO A 67 -7.53 15.30 7.51
N VAL A 68 -6.62 14.51 6.93
CA VAL A 68 -5.20 14.88 6.85
C VAL A 68 -5.07 16.15 5.99
N ALA A 69 -4.11 17.03 6.29
CA ALA A 69 -3.95 18.26 5.52
C ALA A 69 -3.67 18.02 4.02
N GLY A 70 -4.18 18.92 3.18
CA GLY A 70 -3.86 18.99 1.75
C GLY A 70 -4.48 17.87 0.90
N THR A 71 -3.76 17.45 -0.15
CA THR A 71 -4.25 16.46 -1.12
C THR A 71 -4.47 15.09 -0.47
N TRP A 72 -3.73 14.76 0.58
CA TRP A 72 -3.90 13.50 1.30
C TRP A 72 -5.30 13.39 1.90
N GLY A 73 -5.76 14.41 2.62
CA GLY A 73 -7.13 14.47 3.15
C GLY A 73 -8.18 14.41 2.07
N ARG A 74 -8.02 15.21 1.01
CA ARG A 74 -8.94 15.20 -0.14
C ARG A 74 -9.09 13.82 -0.81
N ASN A 75 -8.07 12.97 -0.69
CA ASN A 75 -8.08 11.60 -1.22
C ASN A 75 -8.48 10.54 -0.19
N GLY A 76 -9.00 10.93 0.99
CA GLY A 76 -9.51 10.03 2.02
C GLY A 76 -8.53 9.66 3.12
N ALA A 77 -7.32 10.24 3.17
CA ALA A 77 -6.45 10.03 4.33
C ALA A 77 -7.02 10.79 5.54
N THR A 78 -7.26 10.07 6.63
CA THR A 78 -8.02 10.59 7.79
C THR A 78 -7.24 10.37 9.06
N HIS A 79 -7.13 11.39 9.90
CA HIS A 79 -6.67 11.26 11.27
C HIS A 79 -7.82 10.76 12.15
N ILE A 80 -7.50 9.85 13.07
CA ILE A 80 -8.32 9.52 14.24
C ILE A 80 -7.61 9.99 15.50
N ARG A 81 -8.31 10.77 16.32
CA ARG A 81 -7.82 11.26 17.61
C ARG A 81 -7.86 10.14 18.64
N LEU A 82 -6.70 9.61 19.00
CA LEU A 82 -6.61 8.45 19.90
C LEU A 82 -7.15 8.77 21.30
N ALA A 83 -6.96 9.99 21.79
CA ALA A 83 -7.38 10.41 23.11
C ALA A 83 -8.90 10.34 23.35
N VAL A 84 -9.70 10.58 22.30
CA VAL A 84 -11.18 10.60 22.40
C VAL A 84 -11.85 9.38 21.78
N ALA A 85 -11.15 8.63 20.92
CA ALA A 85 -11.67 7.40 20.37
C ALA A 85 -11.78 6.31 21.45
N ASP A 86 -12.90 5.60 21.45
CA ASP A 86 -13.11 4.35 22.18
C ASP A 86 -12.67 3.12 21.35
N SER A 87 -12.79 1.95 21.96
CA SER A 87 -12.35 0.69 21.33
C SER A 87 -13.21 0.31 20.12
N GLU A 88 -14.51 0.58 20.14
CA GLU A 88 -15.42 0.23 19.05
C GLU A 88 -15.17 1.09 17.83
N THR A 89 -15.08 2.40 18.04
CA THR A 89 -14.77 3.40 17.02
C THR A 89 -13.45 3.11 16.33
N LEU A 90 -12.38 2.88 17.10
CA LEU A 90 -11.07 2.57 16.55
C LEU A 90 -11.08 1.25 15.76
N THR A 91 -11.77 0.23 16.28
CA THR A 91 -11.88 -1.08 15.61
C THR A 91 -12.65 -0.98 14.31
N GLY A 92 -13.79 -0.29 14.30
CA GLY A 92 -14.60 -0.07 13.10
C GLY A 92 -13.82 0.69 12.03
N ALA A 93 -13.11 1.74 12.41
CA ALA A 93 -12.34 2.58 11.51
C ALA A 93 -11.13 1.83 10.89
N LEU A 94 -10.37 1.08 11.70
CA LEU A 94 -9.27 0.24 11.21
C LEU A 94 -9.77 -0.87 10.27
N ARG A 95 -10.89 -1.51 10.61
CA ARG A 95 -11.51 -2.54 9.76
C ARG A 95 -11.98 -1.97 8.42
N ALA A 96 -12.55 -0.77 8.42
CA ALA A 96 -12.96 -0.07 7.20
C ALA A 96 -11.76 0.19 6.28
N ALA A 97 -10.67 0.77 6.82
CA ALA A 97 -9.46 1.03 6.06
C ALA A 97 -8.83 -0.26 5.49
N TRP A 98 -8.79 -1.32 6.29
CA TRP A 98 -8.29 -2.63 5.87
C TRP A 98 -9.13 -3.26 4.75
N ARG A 99 -10.47 -3.23 4.85
CA ARG A 99 -11.37 -3.72 3.79
C ARG A 99 -11.16 -3.00 2.47
N LEU A 100 -11.14 -1.67 2.51
CA LEU A 100 -10.85 -0.83 1.33
C LEU A 100 -9.49 -1.14 0.72
N ARG A 101 -8.51 -1.53 1.54
CA ARG A 101 -7.19 -1.93 1.06
C ARG A 101 -7.21 -3.29 0.38
N ILE A 102 -7.88 -4.28 0.97
CA ILE A 102 -8.06 -5.60 0.35
C ILE A 102 -8.76 -5.48 -1.01
N GLU A 103 -9.88 -4.76 -1.07
CA GLU A 103 -10.65 -4.59 -2.32
C GLU A 103 -9.80 -3.92 -3.40
N LYS A 104 -9.07 -2.85 -3.06
CA LYS A 104 -8.20 -2.18 -4.02
C LYS A 104 -7.03 -3.07 -4.46
N ASN A 105 -6.51 -3.93 -3.59
CA ASN A 105 -5.47 -4.90 -3.96
C ASN A 105 -6.01 -5.99 -4.91
N GLN A 106 -7.22 -6.50 -4.64
CA GLN A 106 -7.90 -7.48 -5.50
C GLN A 106 -8.20 -6.90 -6.89
N ASN A 107 -8.73 -5.67 -6.94
CA ASN A 107 -9.00 -4.98 -8.20
C ASN A 107 -7.71 -4.78 -9.01
N ALA A 108 -6.63 -4.33 -8.37
CA ALA A 108 -5.34 -4.18 -9.04
C ALA A 108 -4.80 -5.51 -9.59
N ARG A 109 -4.94 -6.60 -8.82
CA ARG A 109 -4.56 -7.94 -9.27
C ARG A 109 -5.39 -8.38 -10.47
N GLN A 110 -6.70 -8.20 -10.44
CA GLN A 110 -7.58 -8.59 -11.54
C GLN A 110 -7.29 -7.78 -12.81
N SER A 111 -7.07 -6.47 -12.68
CA SER A 111 -6.65 -5.62 -13.80
C SER A 111 -5.34 -6.10 -14.42
N ALA A 112 -4.34 -6.44 -13.60
CA ALA A 112 -3.06 -6.96 -14.08
C ALA A 112 -3.21 -8.28 -14.85
N ILE A 113 -4.04 -9.21 -14.34
CA ILE A 113 -4.35 -10.47 -15.01
C ILE A 113 -5.01 -10.22 -16.37
N ASN A 114 -5.99 -9.33 -16.42
CA ASN A 114 -6.71 -8.99 -17.66
C ASN A 114 -5.76 -8.36 -18.70
N SER A 115 -4.88 -7.45 -18.27
CA SER A 115 -3.86 -6.85 -19.13
C SER A 115 -2.86 -7.88 -19.67
N ALA A 116 -2.43 -8.84 -18.85
CA ALA A 116 -1.53 -9.92 -19.26
C ALA A 116 -2.21 -10.84 -20.29
N LYS A 117 -3.49 -11.21 -20.07
CA LYS A 117 -4.27 -12.03 -21.02
C LYS A 117 -4.41 -11.34 -22.38
N ARG A 118 -4.76 -10.05 -22.40
CA ARG A 118 -4.84 -9.25 -23.64
C ARG A 118 -3.50 -9.19 -24.37
N ARG A 119 -2.39 -8.99 -23.64
CA ARG A 119 -1.05 -8.98 -24.23
C ARG A 119 -0.68 -10.34 -24.82
N SER A 120 -0.97 -11.44 -24.11
CA SER A 120 -0.72 -12.78 -24.61
C SER A 120 -1.53 -13.06 -25.88
N ALA A 121 -2.80 -12.68 -25.92
CA ALA A 121 -3.64 -12.85 -27.11
C ALA A 121 -3.08 -12.08 -28.31
N ALA A 122 -2.67 -10.82 -28.11
CA ALA A 122 -2.08 -9.99 -29.17
C ALA A 122 -0.74 -10.53 -29.69
N LEU A 123 0.11 -11.08 -28.82
CA LEU A 123 1.37 -11.72 -29.22
C LEU A 123 1.12 -13.01 -30.00
N SER A 124 0.14 -13.82 -29.57
CA SER A 124 -0.22 -15.05 -30.27
C SER A 124 -0.85 -14.79 -31.64
N SER A 125 -1.57 -13.67 -31.82
CA SER A 125 -2.21 -13.31 -33.08
C SER A 125 -1.30 -12.55 -34.07
N ASN A 126 -0.09 -12.16 -33.67
CA ASN A 126 0.85 -11.42 -34.52
C ASN A 126 2.30 -11.94 -34.33
N PRO A 127 2.78 -12.83 -35.23
CA PRO A 127 4.11 -13.42 -35.16
C PRO A 127 5.26 -12.41 -35.16
N GLU A 128 5.14 -11.28 -35.87
CA GLU A 128 6.17 -10.24 -35.90
C GLU A 128 6.30 -9.55 -34.53
N LEU A 129 5.16 -9.20 -33.90
CA LEU A 129 5.16 -8.65 -32.55
C LEU A 129 5.77 -9.62 -31.54
N MET A 130 5.51 -10.93 -31.68
CA MET A 130 6.12 -11.95 -30.83
C MET A 130 7.64 -11.98 -30.99
N LEU A 131 8.16 -11.88 -32.22
CA LEU A 131 9.60 -11.88 -32.47
C LEU A 131 10.28 -10.62 -31.93
N LEU A 132 9.65 -9.45 -32.07
CA LEU A 132 10.13 -8.19 -31.50
C LEU A 132 10.19 -8.23 -29.97
N ASP A 133 9.17 -8.79 -29.31
CA ASP A 133 9.17 -8.95 -27.84
C ASP A 133 10.29 -9.89 -27.37
N LYS A 134 10.53 -11.00 -28.10
CA LYS A 134 11.65 -11.92 -27.83
C LYS A 134 13.00 -11.22 -27.96
N ARG A 135 13.21 -10.45 -29.04
CA ARG A 135 14.45 -9.67 -29.24
C ARG A 135 14.65 -8.65 -28.12
N ARG A 136 13.63 -7.87 -27.78
CA ARG A 136 13.68 -6.89 -26.69
C ARG A 136 14.04 -7.52 -25.35
N LYS A 137 13.47 -8.70 -25.03
CA LYS A 137 13.82 -9.44 -23.81
C LYS A 137 15.26 -9.95 -23.83
N ALA A 138 15.74 -10.46 -24.96
CA ALA A 138 17.11 -10.90 -25.12
C ALA A 138 18.11 -9.74 -24.95
N GLU A 139 17.83 -8.59 -25.55
CA GLU A 139 18.63 -7.35 -25.39
C GLU A 139 18.64 -6.87 -23.94
N MET A 140 17.49 -6.85 -23.27
CA MET A 140 17.41 -6.47 -21.86
C MET A 140 18.23 -7.41 -20.98
N ARG A 141 18.13 -8.73 -21.21
CA ARG A 141 18.92 -9.73 -20.49
C ARG A 141 20.42 -9.51 -20.71
N ALA A 142 20.83 -9.29 -21.97
CA ALA A 142 22.24 -9.03 -22.31
C ALA A 142 22.80 -7.79 -21.59
N ARG A 143 21.99 -6.71 -21.47
CA ARG A 143 22.37 -5.50 -20.71
C ARG A 143 22.58 -5.76 -19.23
N LEU A 144 21.76 -6.63 -18.63
CA LEU A 144 21.82 -6.95 -17.20
C LEU A 144 22.94 -7.94 -16.85
N THR A 145 23.47 -8.69 -17.83
CA THR A 145 24.53 -9.69 -17.64
C THR A 145 25.93 -9.20 -18.04
N THR A 146 26.11 -7.90 -18.28
CA THR A 146 27.46 -7.38 -18.59
C THR A 146 28.37 -7.50 -17.36
N PRO A 147 29.69 -7.73 -17.55
CA PRO A 147 30.64 -7.77 -16.44
C PRO A 147 30.59 -6.52 -15.57
N GLN A 148 30.46 -5.34 -16.18
CA GLN A 148 30.34 -4.06 -15.50
C GLN A 148 29.09 -3.98 -14.60
N MET A 149 27.96 -4.48 -15.08
CA MET A 149 26.72 -4.50 -14.29
C MET A 149 26.81 -5.52 -13.16
N LEU A 150 27.33 -6.72 -13.42
CA LEU A 150 27.53 -7.74 -12.39
C LEU A 150 28.47 -7.24 -11.28
N GLU A 151 29.58 -6.58 -11.64
CA GLU A 151 30.47 -5.93 -10.68
C GLU A 151 29.79 -4.81 -9.89
N SER A 152 28.93 -4.02 -10.54
CA SER A 152 28.13 -2.99 -9.86
C SER A 152 27.12 -3.60 -8.87
N VAL A 153 26.54 -4.76 -9.19
CA VAL A 153 25.69 -5.52 -8.26
C VAL A 153 26.52 -6.04 -7.09
N LYS A 154 27.67 -6.68 -7.35
CA LYS A 154 28.54 -7.20 -6.28
C LYS A 154 28.98 -6.10 -5.31
N ARG A 155 29.39 -4.93 -5.81
CA ARG A 155 29.71 -3.76 -4.97
C ARG A 155 28.55 -3.36 -4.09
N ARG A 156 27.35 -3.26 -4.66
CA ARG A 156 26.15 -2.81 -3.93
C ARG A 156 25.78 -3.74 -2.79
N TYR A 157 26.04 -5.03 -2.92
CA TYR A 157 25.71 -6.05 -1.93
C TYR A 157 26.91 -6.51 -1.08
N GLY A 158 28.08 -5.87 -1.21
CA GLY A 158 29.27 -6.25 -0.45
C GLY A 158 29.81 -7.64 -0.76
N LEU A 159 29.61 -8.13 -2.00
CA LEU A 159 30.04 -9.45 -2.48
C LEU A 159 31.38 -9.40 -3.23
N LEU A 160 32.22 -8.41 -2.93
CA LEU A 160 33.60 -8.36 -3.40
C LEU A 160 34.50 -8.73 -2.24
N ASP A 161 35.34 -9.74 -2.46
CA ASP A 161 36.40 -10.15 -1.53
C ASP A 161 37.43 -9.03 -1.30
#